data_AF-A0AAV8PQG4-F1
#
_entry.id   AF-A0AAV8PQG4-F1
#
_cell.length_a   1.000
_cell.length_b   1.000
_cell.length_c   1.000
_cell.angle_alpha   90.00
_cell.angle_beta   90.00
_cell.angle_gamma   90.00
#
_symmetry.space_group_name_H-M   'P 1'
#
loop_
_entity.id
_entity.type
_entity.pdbx_description
1 polymer ?
#
loop_
_entity_poly.entity_id
_entity_poly.type
_entity_poly.pdbx_seq_one_letter_code
_entity_poly.pdbx_strand_id
1 'polypeptide(L)'
;MEFDLENPLTSSEDEQHGWGSISALFAAEADHMISTVGLIDLSSRRDAVSLVLQAQFDCNLDPFVAYLAINYIDRFLSKRKIPREKPWIIQLLSIACLSLASKMRKTNLMLADFQGKEGFIFDAQTIQRMELLVLGTLDWRMRSVTPFSFLRFFISFFSPAQPPLLQALKAHATQILLKAQNEIKMLEFKPSVVAASSLLSAAYEIFPIQFPAFRAAVSSCNFVDEDKLWECSIVIGAATVTATDGCDDSSGMGVASSPETPVTVLGRQSSSSESETAVGSSSDGRELKKRRTTSTLHASCDHSG
;
A
#
# COMPACT_ATOMS: atom_id res chain seq x y z
N MET A 1 -26.75 -4.78 1.31
CA MET A 1 -25.79 -4.40 0.25
C MET A 1 -24.38 -4.50 0.79
N GLU A 2 -23.39 -4.86 -0.02
CA GLU A 2 -21.97 -4.80 0.34
C GLU A 2 -21.44 -3.37 0.13
N PHE A 3 -20.51 -2.89 0.94
CA PHE A 3 -19.94 -1.56 0.73
C PHE A 3 -18.73 -1.62 -0.22
N ASP A 4 -18.94 -1.10 -1.43
CA ASP A 4 -17.86 -0.85 -2.38
C ASP A 4 -17.23 0.53 -2.16
N LEU A 5 -15.90 0.58 -2.19
CA LEU A 5 -15.10 1.79 -2.03
C LEU A 5 -14.97 2.57 -3.35
N GLU A 6 -15.15 1.91 -4.50
CA GLU A 6 -15.19 2.60 -5.80
C GLU A 6 -16.53 3.31 -6.02
N ASN A 7 -17.63 2.77 -5.48
CA ASN A 7 -18.98 3.31 -5.67
C ASN A 7 -19.69 3.57 -4.31
N PRO A 8 -19.19 4.51 -3.46
CA PRO A 8 -19.67 4.65 -2.09
C PRO A 8 -21.10 5.23 -1.99
N LEU A 9 -21.54 5.98 -3.00
CA LEU A 9 -22.82 6.70 -3.01
C LEU A 9 -23.98 5.90 -3.63
N THR A 10 -23.72 4.80 -4.34
CA THR A 10 -24.77 4.07 -5.07
C THR A 10 -25.54 3.10 -4.19
N SER A 11 -26.87 3.24 -4.19
CA SER A 11 -27.80 2.11 -4.24
C SER A 11 -27.75 1.45 -5.61
N SER A 12 -28.19 0.19 -5.73
CA SER A 12 -27.95 -0.70 -6.88
C SER A 12 -28.81 -0.39 -8.12
N GLU A 13 -29.25 0.85 -8.28
CA GLU A 13 -30.28 1.27 -9.24
C GLU A 13 -29.82 2.43 -10.14
N ASP A 14 -28.74 3.15 -9.77
CA ASP A 14 -28.33 4.43 -10.40
C ASP A 14 -27.10 4.35 -11.34
N GLU A 15 -26.80 3.20 -11.96
CA GLU A 15 -25.60 3.04 -12.81
C GLU A 15 -25.57 3.88 -14.11
N GLN A 16 -26.67 4.54 -14.49
CA GLN A 16 -26.86 5.07 -15.85
C GLN A 16 -26.41 6.53 -16.09
N HIS A 17 -26.00 7.30 -15.06
CA HIS A 17 -25.66 8.73 -15.20
C HIS A 17 -24.28 9.12 -14.62
N GLY A 18 -23.22 8.49 -15.13
CA GLY A 18 -21.85 8.61 -14.60
C GLY A 18 -21.25 10.02 -14.49
N TRP A 19 -21.63 10.99 -15.33
CA TRP A 19 -21.10 12.36 -15.27
C TRP A 19 -21.83 13.28 -14.27
N GLY A 20 -23.12 13.03 -13.98
CA GLY A 20 -23.80 13.67 -12.85
C GLY A 20 -23.23 13.17 -11.52
N SER A 21 -22.99 11.86 -11.44
CA SER A 21 -22.41 11.19 -10.27
C SER A 21 -21.02 11.74 -9.90
N ILE A 22 -20.11 11.93 -10.86
CA ILE A 22 -18.73 12.37 -10.54
C ILE A 22 -18.69 13.80 -9.97
N SER A 23 -19.52 14.73 -10.46
CA SER A 23 -19.58 16.09 -9.89
C SER A 23 -20.17 16.09 -8.48
N ALA A 24 -21.11 15.19 -8.18
CA ALA A 24 -21.62 15.01 -6.83
C ALA A 24 -20.55 14.39 -5.90
N LEU A 25 -19.72 13.47 -6.41
CA LEU A 25 -18.61 12.87 -5.66
C LEU A 25 -17.53 13.91 -5.29
N PHE A 26 -17.16 14.80 -6.22
CA PHE A 26 -16.25 15.92 -5.94
C PHE A 26 -16.84 16.92 -4.93
N ALA A 27 -18.14 17.21 -4.99
CA ALA A 27 -18.80 18.05 -4.00
C ALA A 27 -18.83 17.39 -2.60
N ALA A 28 -19.13 16.09 -2.54
CA ALA A 28 -19.25 15.33 -1.30
C ALA A 28 -17.90 14.95 -0.67
N GLU A 29 -16.75 15.13 -1.35
CA GLU A 29 -15.45 14.73 -0.79
C GLU A 29 -15.09 15.53 0.46
N ALA A 30 -15.45 16.81 0.51
CA ALA A 30 -15.15 17.71 1.62
C ALA A 30 -15.84 17.27 2.93
N ASP A 31 -17.08 16.77 2.84
CA ASP A 31 -17.85 16.23 3.98
C ASP A 31 -17.25 14.95 4.60
N HIS A 32 -16.20 14.39 3.98
CA HIS A 32 -15.52 13.18 4.41
C HIS A 32 -14.03 13.42 4.76
N MET A 33 -13.53 14.65 4.59
CA MET A 33 -12.20 15.04 5.06
C MET A 33 -12.16 15.18 6.59
N ILE A 34 -10.98 14.97 7.18
CA ILE A 34 -10.77 15.13 8.62
C ILE A 34 -10.29 16.56 8.89
N SER A 35 -11.18 17.43 9.39
CA SER A 35 -10.86 18.83 9.69
C SER A 35 -9.91 19.04 10.88
N THR A 36 -9.55 17.98 11.60
CA THR A 36 -8.81 18.02 12.88
C THR A 36 -7.62 17.06 12.92
N VAL A 37 -6.91 16.83 11.80
CA VAL A 37 -5.73 15.93 11.72
C VAL A 37 -4.72 16.23 12.83
N GLY A 38 -4.40 17.50 13.07
CA GLY A 38 -3.48 17.95 14.13
C GLY A 38 -3.95 17.72 15.58
N LEU A 39 -5.14 17.16 15.81
CA LEU A 39 -5.59 16.71 17.14
C LEU A 39 -5.39 15.20 17.37
N ILE A 40 -5.03 14.44 16.32
CA ILE A 40 -4.78 13.00 16.40
C ILE A 40 -3.44 12.75 17.12
N ASP A 41 -3.48 11.95 18.18
CA ASP A 41 -2.26 11.52 18.88
C ASP A 41 -1.47 10.53 18.02
N LEU A 42 -0.29 10.95 17.56
CA LEU A 42 0.52 10.20 16.58
C LEU A 42 0.91 8.80 17.06
N SER A 43 1.20 8.65 18.36
CA SER A 43 1.43 7.37 19.03
C SER A 43 0.19 6.48 18.94
N SER A 44 -0.95 6.96 19.44
CA SER A 44 -2.23 6.25 19.40
C SER A 44 -2.63 5.80 17.99
N ARG A 45 -2.37 6.63 16.97
CA ARG A 45 -2.60 6.28 15.56
C ARG A 45 -1.63 5.20 15.08
N ARG A 46 -0.32 5.35 15.32
CA ARG A 46 0.71 4.37 14.92
C ARG A 46 0.41 2.99 15.50
N ASP A 47 0.11 2.94 16.79
CA ASP A 47 -0.18 1.70 17.51
C ASP A 47 -1.45 1.04 16.93
N ALA A 48 -2.50 1.81 16.65
CA ALA A 48 -3.74 1.33 16.04
C ALA A 48 -3.52 0.80 14.60
N VAL A 49 -2.77 1.53 13.77
CA VAL A 49 -2.45 1.13 12.39
C VAL A 49 -1.59 -0.14 12.40
N SER A 50 -0.58 -0.22 13.27
CA SER A 50 0.27 -1.41 13.42
C SER A 50 -0.57 -2.66 13.75
N LEU A 51 -1.51 -2.54 14.70
CA LEU A 51 -2.43 -3.62 15.05
C LEU A 51 -3.35 -4.03 13.89
N VAL A 52 -3.80 -3.09 13.05
CA VAL A 52 -4.62 -3.41 11.86
C VAL A 52 -3.80 -4.10 10.77
N LEU A 53 -2.56 -3.65 10.51
CA LEU A 53 -1.67 -4.28 9.53
C LEU A 53 -1.23 -5.68 10.00
N GLN A 54 -1.00 -5.86 11.29
CA GLN A 54 -0.77 -7.19 11.87
C GLN A 54 -2.00 -8.09 11.69
N ALA A 55 -3.21 -7.60 11.98
CA ALA A 55 -4.44 -8.35 11.74
C ALA A 55 -4.58 -8.78 10.28
N GLN A 56 -4.24 -7.89 9.35
CA GLN A 56 -4.29 -8.15 7.91
C GLN A 56 -3.33 -9.28 7.50
N PHE A 57 -2.13 -9.32 8.08
CA PHE A 57 -1.14 -10.36 7.83
C PHE A 57 -1.50 -11.69 8.51
N ASP A 58 -1.64 -11.69 9.85
CA ASP A 58 -1.90 -12.90 10.65
C ASP A 58 -3.21 -13.61 10.23
N CYS A 59 -4.26 -12.86 9.85
CA CYS A 59 -5.56 -13.42 9.45
C CYS A 59 -5.83 -13.40 7.93
N ASN A 60 -4.85 -13.05 7.08
CA ASN A 60 -4.99 -12.94 5.62
C ASN A 60 -6.21 -12.09 5.18
N LEU A 61 -6.43 -10.94 5.81
CA LEU A 61 -7.61 -10.11 5.54
C LEU A 61 -7.49 -9.36 4.20
N ASP A 62 -8.64 -9.17 3.55
CA ASP A 62 -8.80 -8.25 2.43
C ASP A 62 -8.19 -6.86 2.77
N PRO A 63 -7.24 -6.34 1.99
CA PRO A 63 -6.64 -5.03 2.21
C PRO A 63 -7.68 -3.89 2.28
N PHE A 64 -8.83 -4.01 1.62
CA PHE A 64 -9.90 -3.01 1.72
C PHE A 64 -10.62 -3.03 3.08
N VAL A 65 -10.61 -4.15 3.81
CA VAL A 65 -11.09 -4.22 5.21
C VAL A 65 -10.12 -3.49 6.13
N ALA A 66 -8.81 -3.73 5.98
CA ALA A 66 -7.78 -3.02 6.73
C ALA A 66 -7.83 -1.50 6.46
N TYR A 67 -7.93 -1.10 5.18
CA TYR A 67 -8.08 0.30 4.78
C TYR A 67 -9.29 0.98 5.44
N LEU A 68 -10.44 0.29 5.43
CA LEU A 68 -11.68 0.81 5.98
C LEU A 68 -11.64 0.88 7.52
N ALA A 69 -10.97 -0.06 8.19
CA ALA A 69 -10.71 -0.01 9.62
C ALA A 69 -9.81 1.19 10.00
N ILE A 70 -8.74 1.46 9.24
CA ILE A 70 -7.88 2.64 9.45
C ILE A 70 -8.67 3.94 9.23
N ASN A 71 -9.55 4.00 8.21
CA ASN A 71 -10.42 5.16 7.99
C ASN A 71 -11.35 5.43 9.20
N TYR A 72 -11.88 4.38 9.85
CA TYR A 72 -12.68 4.52 11.06
C TYR A 72 -11.84 4.94 12.28
N ILE A 73 -10.63 4.38 12.44
CA ILE A 73 -9.68 4.76 13.50
C ILE A 73 -9.34 6.26 13.39
N ASP A 74 -8.94 6.73 12.21
CA ASP A 74 -8.53 8.12 12.00
C ASP A 74 -9.68 9.11 12.26
N ARG A 75 -10.87 8.79 11.74
CA ARG A 75 -12.07 9.58 11.99
C ARG A 75 -12.51 9.54 13.47
N PHE A 76 -12.29 8.43 14.18
CA PHE A 76 -12.54 8.33 15.62
C PHE A 76 -11.56 9.18 16.43
N LEU A 77 -10.25 9.02 16.20
CA LEU A 77 -9.19 9.76 16.91
C LEU A 77 -9.30 11.28 16.68
N SER A 78 -9.74 11.72 15.49
CA SER A 78 -9.97 13.13 15.19
C SER A 78 -11.08 13.79 16.03
N LYS A 79 -11.99 12.98 16.59
CA LYS A 79 -13.12 13.38 17.44
C LYS A 79 -12.96 12.99 18.92
N ARG A 80 -12.09 12.03 19.25
CA ARG A 80 -11.94 11.43 20.59
C ARG A 80 -10.48 11.29 20.97
N LYS A 81 -10.06 12.02 22.00
CA LYS A 81 -8.76 11.81 22.65
C LYS A 81 -8.83 10.57 23.56
N ILE A 82 -7.84 9.69 23.46
CA ILE A 82 -7.72 8.47 24.27
C ILE A 82 -6.72 8.73 25.40
N PRO A 83 -7.01 8.39 26.67
CA PRO A 83 -6.05 8.54 27.76
C PRO A 83 -4.83 7.64 27.56
N ARG A 84 -3.63 8.24 27.52
CA ARG A 84 -2.35 7.53 27.34
C ARG A 84 -2.07 6.47 28.42
N GLU A 85 -2.68 6.61 29.59
CA GLU A 85 -2.68 5.65 30.71
C GLU A 85 -3.35 4.30 30.38
N LYS A 86 -4.09 4.20 29.26
CA LYS A 86 -4.95 3.05 28.93
C LYS A 86 -4.72 2.56 27.49
N PRO A 87 -3.52 2.06 27.15
CA PRO A 87 -3.19 1.62 25.79
C PRO A 87 -4.10 0.49 25.28
N TRP A 88 -4.68 -0.31 26.16
CA TRP A 88 -5.68 -1.33 25.81
C TRP A 88 -6.92 -0.76 25.08
N ILE A 89 -7.23 0.54 25.24
CA ILE A 89 -8.31 1.21 24.48
C ILE A 89 -7.96 1.29 22.98
N ILE A 90 -6.67 1.40 22.63
CA ILE A 90 -6.21 1.39 21.23
C ILE A 90 -6.40 0.00 20.62
N GLN A 91 -6.08 -1.05 21.36
CA GLN A 91 -6.33 -2.43 20.94
C GLN A 91 -7.83 -2.67 20.73
N LEU A 92 -8.66 -2.29 21.71
CA LEU A 92 -10.12 -2.43 21.62
C LEU A 92 -10.75 -1.58 20.50
N LEU A 93 -10.23 -0.37 20.24
CA LEU A 93 -10.63 0.47 19.10
C LEU A 93 -10.33 -0.25 17.78
N SER A 94 -9.11 -0.78 17.63
CA SER A 94 -8.67 -1.45 16.40
C SER A 94 -9.51 -2.71 16.12
N ILE A 95 -9.78 -3.51 17.16
CA ILE A 95 -10.70 -4.67 17.11
C ILE A 95 -12.10 -4.26 16.64
N ALA A 96 -12.68 -3.20 17.23
CA ALA A 96 -14.02 -2.73 16.87
C ALA A 96 -14.08 -2.18 15.44
N CYS A 97 -13.08 -1.39 15.02
CA CYS A 97 -12.98 -0.85 13.67
C CYS A 97 -12.79 -1.95 12.62
N LEU A 98 -11.99 -2.99 12.91
CA LEU A 98 -11.85 -4.18 12.06
C LEU A 98 -13.18 -4.94 11.91
N SER A 99 -13.91 -5.17 13.02
CA SER A 99 -15.21 -5.85 12.94
C SER A 99 -16.26 -5.03 12.18
N LEU A 100 -16.29 -3.70 12.37
CA LEU A 100 -17.17 -2.81 11.62
C LEU A 100 -16.81 -2.77 10.12
N ALA A 101 -15.51 -2.79 9.78
CA ALA A 101 -15.04 -2.84 8.40
C ALA A 101 -15.41 -4.17 7.74
N SER A 102 -15.23 -5.30 8.43
CA SER A 102 -15.58 -6.62 7.89
C SER A 102 -17.09 -6.78 7.70
N LYS A 103 -17.90 -6.30 8.66
CA LYS A 103 -19.37 -6.24 8.57
C LYS A 103 -19.83 -5.41 7.36
N MET A 104 -19.16 -4.29 7.06
CA MET A 104 -19.47 -3.43 5.91
C MET A 104 -19.08 -4.05 4.56
N ARG A 105 -17.93 -4.75 4.51
CA ARG A 105 -17.46 -5.52 3.34
C ARG A 105 -18.06 -6.94 3.24
N LYS A 106 -18.90 -7.36 4.19
CA LYS A 106 -19.42 -8.74 4.37
C LYS A 106 -18.33 -9.83 4.49
N THR A 107 -17.11 -9.49 4.88
CA THR A 107 -16.04 -10.46 5.07
C THR A 107 -16.14 -11.13 6.44
N ASN A 108 -15.87 -12.43 6.50
CA ASN A 108 -15.88 -13.19 7.74
C ASN A 108 -14.58 -12.95 8.51
N LEU A 109 -14.64 -12.13 9.56
CA LEU A 109 -13.52 -11.91 10.49
C LEU A 109 -13.70 -12.79 11.73
N MET A 110 -12.84 -13.80 11.89
CA MET A 110 -12.73 -14.56 13.14
C MET A 110 -11.96 -13.74 14.18
N LEU A 111 -12.69 -12.98 14.99
CA LEU A 111 -12.12 -12.11 16.04
C LEU A 111 -11.26 -12.87 17.07
N ALA A 112 -11.47 -14.18 17.23
CA ALA A 112 -10.67 -15.03 18.11
C ALA A 112 -9.20 -15.11 17.65
N ASP A 113 -8.96 -15.18 16.34
CA ASP A 113 -7.63 -15.37 15.76
C ASP A 113 -6.75 -14.12 15.95
N PHE A 114 -7.37 -12.94 16.04
CA PHE A 114 -6.68 -11.66 16.26
C PHE A 114 -6.38 -11.33 17.73
N GLN A 115 -7.11 -11.92 18.70
CA GLN A 115 -6.88 -11.63 20.12
C GLN A 115 -5.71 -12.39 20.75
N GLY A 116 -5.12 -13.36 20.04
CA GLY A 116 -4.17 -14.32 20.60
C GLY A 116 -2.73 -14.18 20.10
N LYS A 117 -1.88 -13.53 20.90
CA LYS A 117 -0.44 -13.85 21.06
C LYS A 117 0.12 -13.23 22.36
N GLU A 118 0.04 -11.89 22.50
CA GLU A 118 0.65 -11.17 23.64
C GLU A 118 -0.21 -10.02 24.24
N GLY A 119 -1.49 -9.91 23.86
CA GLY A 119 -2.35 -8.75 24.17
C GLY A 119 -3.50 -8.99 25.16
N PHE A 120 -4.37 -7.97 25.32
CA PHE A 120 -5.61 -8.10 26.08
C PHE A 120 -6.65 -8.89 25.28
N ILE A 121 -7.29 -9.87 25.94
CA ILE A 121 -8.45 -10.60 25.40
C ILE A 121 -9.72 -9.85 25.83
N PHE A 122 -10.63 -9.60 24.88
CA PHE A 122 -11.87 -8.86 25.12
C PHE A 122 -13.08 -9.70 24.77
N ASP A 123 -14.04 -9.81 25.69
CA ASP A 123 -15.30 -10.50 25.43
C ASP A 123 -16.12 -9.79 24.35
N ALA A 124 -16.98 -10.55 23.66
CA ALA A 124 -17.79 -10.04 22.56
C ALA A 124 -18.72 -8.88 22.94
N GLN A 125 -19.15 -8.78 24.21
CA GLN A 125 -19.99 -7.68 24.69
C GLN A 125 -19.17 -6.39 24.88
N THR A 126 -17.91 -6.49 25.32
CA THR A 126 -16.97 -5.37 25.37
C THR A 126 -16.58 -4.87 23.98
N ILE A 127 -16.38 -5.78 23.01
CA ILE A 127 -16.18 -5.41 21.60
C ILE A 127 -17.44 -4.67 21.07
N GLN A 128 -18.63 -5.24 21.26
CA GLN A 128 -19.90 -4.64 20.82
C GLN A 128 -20.15 -3.24 21.42
N ARG A 129 -19.80 -3.02 22.69
CA ARG A 129 -19.84 -1.67 23.31
C ARG A 129 -18.92 -0.69 22.60
N MET A 130 -17.72 -1.11 22.22
CA MET A 130 -16.79 -0.26 21.48
C MET A 130 -17.26 -0.01 20.04
N GLU A 131 -17.83 -1.01 19.36
CA GLU A 131 -18.45 -0.83 18.04
C GLU A 131 -19.55 0.24 18.07
N LEU A 132 -20.44 0.19 19.07
CA LEU A 132 -21.49 1.19 19.26
C LEU A 132 -20.91 2.59 19.58
N LEU A 133 -19.80 2.68 20.32
CA LEU A 133 -19.10 3.94 20.58
C LEU A 133 -18.42 4.50 19.32
N VAL A 134 -17.88 3.65 18.44
CA VAL A 134 -17.34 4.04 17.13
C VAL A 134 -18.47 4.50 16.22
N LEU A 135 -19.52 3.71 16.04
CA LEU A 135 -20.72 4.05 15.24
C LEU A 135 -21.32 5.40 15.67
N GLY A 136 -21.53 5.59 16.98
CA GLY A 136 -22.06 6.84 17.54
C GLY A 136 -21.09 8.02 17.45
N THR A 137 -19.78 7.78 17.42
CA THR A 137 -18.77 8.84 17.21
C THR A 137 -18.62 9.19 15.72
N LEU A 138 -18.88 8.25 14.81
CA LEU A 138 -18.87 8.46 13.36
C LEU A 138 -20.22 8.88 12.78
N ASP A 139 -21.20 9.23 13.64
CA ASP A 139 -22.56 9.63 13.28
C ASP A 139 -23.27 8.61 12.37
N TRP A 140 -22.93 7.32 12.54
CA TRP A 140 -23.31 6.19 11.68
C TRP A 140 -22.90 6.32 10.19
N ARG A 141 -22.12 7.34 9.81
CA ARG A 141 -21.59 7.57 8.46
C ARG A 141 -20.41 6.62 8.18
N MET A 142 -20.71 5.33 8.08
CA MET A 142 -19.71 4.27 7.82
C MET A 142 -19.29 4.19 6.35
N ARG A 143 -20.10 4.75 5.43
CA ARG A 143 -19.71 4.96 4.04
C ARG A 143 -18.96 6.30 3.92
N SER A 144 -17.66 6.25 3.65
CA SER A 144 -16.83 7.42 3.32
C SER A 144 -16.68 7.54 1.80
N VAL A 145 -16.57 8.76 1.28
CA VAL A 145 -15.93 9.00 -0.03
C VAL A 145 -14.43 8.72 0.10
N THR A 146 -13.82 8.00 -0.83
CA THR A 146 -12.40 7.57 -0.75
C THR A 146 -11.66 7.76 -2.08
N PRO A 147 -10.31 7.71 -2.11
CA PRO A 147 -9.56 7.87 -3.36
C PRO A 147 -9.90 6.82 -4.42
N PHE A 148 -10.27 5.60 -4.01
CA PHE A 148 -10.69 4.53 -4.92
C PHE A 148 -11.87 4.97 -5.81
N SER A 149 -12.78 5.78 -5.26
CA SER A 149 -13.96 6.31 -5.94
C SER A 149 -13.63 7.25 -7.13
N PHE A 150 -12.42 7.84 -7.14
CA PHE A 150 -11.96 8.75 -8.20
C PHE A 150 -11.05 8.08 -9.23
N LEU A 151 -10.54 6.86 -8.97
CA LEU A 151 -9.60 6.18 -9.87
C LEU A 151 -10.15 6.07 -11.29
N ARG A 152 -11.40 5.61 -11.44
CA ARG A 152 -12.06 5.44 -12.76
C ARG A 152 -12.17 6.74 -13.57
N PHE A 153 -12.31 7.88 -12.89
CA PHE A 153 -12.36 9.20 -13.54
C PHE A 153 -11.01 9.59 -14.10
N PHE A 154 -9.95 9.61 -13.27
CA PHE A 154 -8.61 9.99 -13.74
C PHE A 154 -8.02 8.98 -14.74
N ILE A 155 -8.30 7.67 -14.60
CA ILE A 155 -7.91 6.65 -15.58
C ILE A 155 -8.46 6.96 -16.99
N SER A 156 -9.60 7.66 -17.12
CA SER A 156 -10.13 8.05 -18.43
C SER A 156 -9.25 9.04 -19.21
N PHE A 157 -8.32 9.74 -18.53
CA PHE A 157 -7.34 10.61 -19.16
C PHE A 157 -6.10 9.85 -19.66
N PHE A 158 -5.92 8.58 -19.28
CA PHE A 158 -4.79 7.75 -19.70
C PHE A 158 -5.07 7.14 -21.09
N SER A 159 -4.81 7.92 -22.15
CA SER A 159 -5.18 7.59 -23.53
C SER A 159 -4.07 7.91 -24.54
N PRO A 160 -3.87 7.08 -25.59
CA PRO A 160 -4.54 5.82 -25.87
C PRO A 160 -3.88 4.64 -25.13
N ALA A 161 -4.68 3.81 -24.47
CA ALA A 161 -4.20 2.60 -23.79
C ALA A 161 -5.19 1.44 -23.94
N GLN A 162 -4.66 0.22 -24.04
CA GLN A 162 -5.47 -0.98 -24.13
C GLN A 162 -6.07 -1.33 -22.75
N PRO A 163 -7.26 -1.96 -22.66
CA PRO A 163 -7.89 -2.30 -21.39
C PRO A 163 -7.01 -3.02 -20.37
N PRO A 164 -6.12 -3.98 -20.73
CA PRO A 164 -5.20 -4.60 -19.77
C PRO A 164 -4.22 -3.61 -19.12
N LEU A 165 -3.77 -2.59 -19.85
CA LEU A 165 -2.86 -1.56 -19.33
C LEU A 165 -3.58 -0.64 -18.34
N LEU A 166 -4.84 -0.31 -18.60
CA LEU A 166 -5.70 0.45 -17.69
C LEU A 166 -5.96 -0.32 -16.38
N GLN A 167 -6.14 -1.65 -16.46
CA GLN A 167 -6.26 -2.50 -15.26
C GLN A 167 -4.94 -2.62 -14.48
N ALA A 168 -3.79 -2.72 -15.18
CA ALA A 168 -2.48 -2.72 -14.52
C ALA A 168 -2.21 -1.39 -13.80
N LEU A 169 -2.48 -0.25 -14.46
CA LEU A 169 -2.38 1.09 -13.87
C LEU A 169 -3.28 1.22 -12.63
N LYS A 170 -4.54 0.77 -12.73
CA LYS A 170 -5.50 0.78 -11.62
C LYS A 170 -5.02 -0.08 -10.45
N ALA A 171 -4.58 -1.31 -10.72
CA ALA A 171 -4.14 -2.25 -9.68
C ALA A 171 -2.92 -1.71 -8.92
N HIS A 172 -1.95 -1.12 -9.63
CA HIS A 172 -0.76 -0.54 -9.01
C HIS A 172 -1.09 0.73 -8.22
N ALA A 173 -1.92 1.63 -8.76
CA ALA A 173 -2.41 2.80 -8.02
C ALA A 173 -3.19 2.40 -6.75
N THR A 174 -3.98 1.31 -6.79
CA THR A 174 -4.62 0.73 -5.61
C THR A 174 -3.60 0.24 -4.58
N GLN A 175 -2.52 -0.44 -4.97
CA GLN A 175 -1.45 -0.83 -4.03
C GLN A 175 -0.77 0.39 -3.40
N ILE A 176 -0.53 1.44 -4.20
CA ILE A 176 0.03 2.70 -3.71
C ILE A 176 -0.91 3.37 -2.71
N LEU A 177 -2.22 3.42 -2.96
CA LEU A 177 -3.23 3.96 -2.03
C LEU A 177 -3.28 3.20 -0.70
N LEU A 178 -3.18 1.87 -0.73
CA LEU A 178 -3.17 1.02 0.46
C LEU A 178 -1.92 1.25 1.32
N LYS A 179 -0.74 1.42 0.70
CA LYS A 179 0.49 1.81 1.41
C LYS A 179 0.43 3.23 1.96
N ALA A 180 -0.01 4.17 1.13
CA ALA A 180 -0.06 5.60 1.40
C ALA A 180 -0.87 5.96 2.66
N GLN A 181 -1.98 5.27 2.93
CA GLN A 181 -2.84 5.55 4.08
C GLN A 181 -2.11 5.47 5.44
N ASN A 182 -1.01 4.73 5.52
CA ASN A 182 -0.20 4.65 6.74
C ASN A 182 0.45 6.00 7.10
N GLU A 183 0.69 6.88 6.13
CA GLU A 183 1.15 8.25 6.38
C GLU A 183 0.00 9.17 6.81
N ILE A 184 0.09 9.75 8.02
CA ILE A 184 -0.97 10.60 8.57
C ILE A 184 -1.23 11.85 7.72
N LYS A 185 -0.22 12.33 6.99
CA LYS A 185 -0.34 13.47 6.06
C LYS A 185 -1.36 13.21 4.94
N MET A 186 -1.66 11.95 4.60
CA MET A 186 -2.72 11.65 3.61
C MET A 186 -4.11 12.14 4.05
N LEU A 187 -4.34 12.37 5.35
CA LEU A 187 -5.59 12.88 5.88
C LEU A 187 -5.80 14.39 5.64
N GLU A 188 -4.74 15.11 5.26
CA GLU A 188 -4.78 16.54 4.94
C GLU A 188 -5.17 16.81 3.48
N PHE A 189 -5.07 15.80 2.60
CA PHE A 189 -5.40 15.91 1.18
C PHE A 189 -6.82 15.46 0.86
N LYS A 190 -7.42 16.08 -0.16
CA LYS A 190 -8.69 15.66 -0.74
C LYS A 190 -8.60 14.24 -1.32
N PRO A 191 -9.62 13.37 -1.15
CA PRO A 191 -9.60 12.02 -1.71
C PRO A 191 -9.31 11.97 -3.23
N SER A 192 -9.82 12.94 -4.00
CA SER A 192 -9.52 13.07 -5.43
C SER A 192 -8.05 13.38 -5.73
N VAL A 193 -7.41 14.27 -4.96
CA VAL A 193 -5.98 14.60 -5.10
C VAL A 193 -5.12 13.36 -4.82
N VAL A 194 -5.42 12.62 -3.75
CA VAL A 194 -4.70 11.38 -3.41
C VAL A 194 -4.85 10.32 -4.51
N ALA A 195 -6.02 10.23 -5.15
CA ALA A 195 -6.25 9.33 -6.30
C ALA A 195 -5.49 9.74 -7.55
N ALA A 196 -5.39 11.05 -7.82
CA ALA A 196 -4.63 11.59 -8.94
C ALA A 196 -3.12 11.37 -8.72
N SER A 197 -2.59 11.68 -7.53
CA SER A 197 -1.17 11.47 -7.20
C SER A 197 -0.77 9.99 -7.23
N SER A 198 -1.63 9.07 -6.75
CA SER A 198 -1.31 7.63 -6.79
C SER A 198 -1.31 7.06 -8.21
N LEU A 199 -2.22 7.52 -9.08
CA LEU A 199 -2.22 7.18 -10.51
C LEU A 199 -1.01 7.80 -11.24
N LEU A 200 -0.57 8.99 -10.88
CA LEU A 200 0.63 9.60 -11.46
C LEU A 200 1.91 8.87 -11.04
N SER A 201 2.04 8.44 -9.78
CA SER A 201 3.15 7.57 -9.35
C SER A 201 3.13 6.25 -10.12
N ALA A 202 1.97 5.58 -10.17
CA ALA A 202 1.84 4.32 -10.89
C ALA A 202 2.12 4.44 -12.40
N ALA A 203 1.72 5.55 -13.03
CA ALA A 203 2.03 5.83 -14.43
C ALA A 203 3.50 6.20 -14.66
N TYR A 204 4.16 6.87 -13.72
CA TYR A 204 5.60 7.15 -13.77
C TYR A 204 6.42 5.84 -13.71
N GLU A 205 6.03 4.93 -12.82
CA GLU A 205 6.72 3.65 -12.59
C GLU A 205 6.52 2.64 -13.74
N ILE A 206 5.30 2.50 -14.28
CA ILE A 206 4.97 1.47 -15.28
C ILE A 206 4.95 2.01 -16.72
N PHE A 207 4.65 3.30 -16.91
CA PHE A 207 4.33 3.88 -18.22
C PHE A 207 5.09 5.20 -18.52
N PRO A 208 6.44 5.21 -18.44
CA PRO A 208 7.25 6.44 -18.55
C PRO A 208 7.11 7.17 -19.90
N ILE A 209 6.66 6.49 -20.96
CA ILE A 209 6.41 7.10 -22.29
C ILE A 209 5.09 7.88 -22.29
N GLN A 210 4.05 7.35 -21.63
CA GLN A 210 2.71 7.95 -21.56
C GLN A 210 2.60 8.98 -20.42
N PHE A 211 3.41 8.83 -19.36
CA PHE A 211 3.38 9.66 -18.16
C PHE A 211 3.37 11.18 -18.41
N PRO A 212 4.19 11.77 -19.32
CA PRO A 212 4.17 13.22 -19.52
C PRO A 212 2.83 13.75 -20.06
N ALA A 213 2.21 13.02 -20.99
CA ALA A 213 0.91 13.37 -21.54
C ALA A 213 -0.22 13.16 -20.51
N PHE A 214 -0.15 12.07 -19.75
CA PHE A 214 -1.10 11.79 -18.67
C PHE A 214 -1.02 12.84 -17.55
N ARG A 215 0.19 13.23 -17.13
CA ARG A 215 0.40 14.30 -16.15
C ARG A 215 -0.18 15.62 -16.66
N ALA A 216 0.07 16.00 -17.91
CA ALA A 216 -0.51 17.22 -18.48
C ALA A 216 -2.05 17.19 -18.48
N ALA A 217 -2.67 16.04 -18.80
CA ALA A 217 -4.12 15.89 -18.76
C ALA A 217 -4.69 15.95 -17.33
N VAL A 218 -4.01 15.36 -16.34
CA VAL A 218 -4.41 15.42 -14.92
C VAL A 218 -4.23 16.82 -14.34
N SER A 219 -3.12 17.51 -14.61
CA SER A 219 -2.90 18.92 -14.20
C SER A 219 -3.87 19.90 -14.88
N SER A 220 -4.42 19.55 -16.05
CA SER A 220 -5.45 20.35 -16.74
C SER A 220 -6.87 20.14 -16.18
N CYS A 221 -7.04 19.39 -15.10
CA CYS A 221 -8.34 19.05 -14.54
C CYS A 221 -8.79 20.05 -13.45
N ASN A 222 -9.79 20.87 -13.76
CA ASN A 222 -10.35 21.93 -12.88
C ASN A 222 -10.77 21.49 -11.45
N PHE A 223 -10.84 20.20 -11.16
CA PHE A 223 -11.19 19.67 -9.83
C PHE A 223 -9.97 19.41 -8.93
N VAL A 224 -8.75 19.50 -9.46
CA VAL A 224 -7.50 19.17 -8.77
C VAL A 224 -6.60 20.41 -8.72
N ASP A 225 -6.09 20.71 -7.54
CA ASP A 225 -5.12 21.77 -7.30
C ASP A 225 -3.69 21.23 -7.55
N GLU A 226 -2.89 21.90 -8.39
CA GLU A 226 -1.58 21.39 -8.80
C GLU A 226 -0.53 21.43 -7.68
N ASP A 227 -0.58 22.42 -6.78
CA ASP A 227 0.31 22.48 -5.63
C ASP A 227 0.01 21.33 -4.65
N LYS A 228 -1.27 21.06 -4.36
CA LYS A 228 -1.69 19.92 -3.53
C LYS A 228 -1.40 18.57 -4.20
N LEU A 229 -1.51 18.48 -5.53
CA LEU A 229 -1.14 17.30 -6.30
C LEU A 229 0.36 17.00 -6.20
N TRP A 230 1.20 18.03 -6.24
CA TRP A 230 2.65 17.92 -6.08
C TRP A 230 3.04 17.55 -4.64
N GLU A 231 2.51 18.26 -3.64
CA GLU A 231 2.71 17.94 -2.22
C GLU A 231 2.31 16.49 -1.90
N CYS A 232 1.13 16.04 -2.34
CA CYS A 232 0.66 14.68 -2.10
C CYS A 232 1.56 13.63 -2.77
N SER A 233 2.07 13.92 -3.97
CA SER A 233 3.01 13.05 -4.68
C SER A 233 4.33 12.86 -3.91
N ILE A 234 4.82 13.90 -3.21
CA ILE A 234 6.01 13.79 -2.34
C ILE A 234 5.73 12.84 -1.15
N VAL A 235 4.57 12.96 -0.51
CA VAL A 235 4.20 12.07 0.61
C VAL A 235 3.99 10.63 0.13
N ILE A 236 3.43 10.42 -1.07
CA ILE A 236 3.31 9.09 -1.68
C ILE A 236 4.69 8.47 -1.92
N GLY A 237 5.64 9.22 -2.50
CA GLY A 237 7.00 8.76 -2.74
C GLY A 237 7.75 8.40 -1.44
N ALA A 238 7.49 9.10 -0.34
CA ALA A 238 8.01 8.70 0.97
C ALA A 238 7.41 7.37 1.45
N ALA A 239 6.08 7.21 1.33
CA ALA A 239 5.35 6.02 1.78
C ALA A 239 5.66 4.74 0.98
N THR A 240 6.09 4.86 -0.28
CA THR A 240 6.48 3.69 -1.10
C THR A 240 7.90 3.21 -0.80
N VAL A 241 8.82 4.12 -0.44
CA VAL A 241 10.22 3.81 -0.09
C VAL A 241 10.35 3.24 1.33
N THR A 242 9.66 3.80 2.33
CA THR A 242 9.74 3.27 3.72
C THR A 242 9.22 1.85 3.87
N ALA A 243 8.43 1.36 2.89
CA ALA A 243 7.88 0.01 2.86
C ALA A 243 8.86 -1.08 2.35
N THR A 244 10.04 -0.73 1.81
CA THR A 244 11.01 -1.74 1.33
C THR A 244 12.07 -2.13 2.37
N ASP A 245 12.38 -1.26 3.32
CA ASP A 245 13.41 -1.50 4.34
C ASP A 245 12.88 -2.24 5.59
N GLY A 246 11.61 -2.66 5.56
CA GLY A 246 10.92 -3.26 6.71
C GLY A 246 11.27 -4.72 7.02
N CYS A 247 12.23 -5.32 6.32
CA CYS A 247 12.61 -6.72 6.47
C CYS A 247 14.14 -6.92 6.34
N ASP A 248 14.89 -6.69 7.41
CA ASP A 248 16.02 -7.57 7.71
C ASP A 248 16.43 -7.60 9.20
N ASP A 249 16.96 -8.76 9.58
CA ASP A 249 17.64 -9.19 10.82
C ASP A 249 17.14 -8.72 12.22
N SER A 250 16.65 -9.69 13.00
CA SER A 250 16.53 -9.61 14.46
C SER A 250 17.30 -10.75 15.16
N SER A 251 18.61 -10.82 14.96
CA SER A 251 19.48 -11.82 15.61
C SER A 251 20.86 -11.26 16.03
N GLY A 252 21.38 -11.73 17.17
CA GLY A 252 22.76 -11.50 17.62
C GLY A 252 23.00 -10.25 18.49
N MET A 253 23.31 -10.45 19.78
CA MET A 253 23.85 -9.38 20.63
C MET A 253 25.35 -9.17 20.37
N GLY A 254 25.71 -7.98 19.86
CA GLY A 254 26.87 -7.20 20.26
C GLY A 254 28.30 -7.70 19.96
N VAL A 255 29.12 -6.80 19.40
CA VAL A 255 30.19 -6.08 20.12
C VAL A 255 30.63 -4.89 19.24
N ALA A 256 31.04 -3.79 19.87
CA ALA A 256 31.36 -2.54 19.16
C ALA A 256 32.81 -2.51 18.63
N SER A 257 33.00 -1.88 17.45
CA SER A 257 34.05 -0.87 17.27
C SER A 257 33.84 -0.04 16.00
N SER A 258 34.46 1.14 15.96
CA SER A 258 34.61 2.08 14.84
C SER A 258 35.60 3.18 15.28
N PRO A 259 36.23 3.96 14.38
CA PRO A 259 36.11 3.98 12.92
C PRO A 259 37.49 3.91 12.20
N GLU A 260 37.51 4.31 10.92
CA GLU A 260 38.66 4.80 10.12
C GLU A 260 39.75 3.81 9.65
N THR A 261 39.91 3.75 8.32
CA THR A 261 41.22 3.60 7.62
C THR A 261 41.23 4.51 6.38
N PRO A 262 42.41 4.99 5.91
CA PRO A 262 42.47 6.25 5.16
C PRO A 262 42.72 6.12 3.64
N VAL A 263 42.60 7.27 2.96
CA VAL A 263 42.94 7.47 1.54
C VAL A 263 44.40 7.11 1.25
N THR A 264 44.63 6.30 0.22
CA THR A 264 45.97 5.97 -0.29
C THR A 264 46.43 6.95 -1.38
N VAL A 265 47.64 7.49 -1.23
CA VAL A 265 48.29 8.40 -2.19
C VAL A 265 49.61 7.78 -2.69
N LEU A 266 49.99 8.13 -3.92
CA LEU A 266 51.07 7.53 -4.72
C LEU A 266 52.47 7.52 -4.04
N GLY A 267 53.19 6.40 -4.19
CA GLY A 267 54.60 6.24 -3.81
C GLY A 267 55.43 5.53 -4.89
N ARG A 268 56.31 6.28 -5.55
CA ARG A 268 57.17 5.87 -6.69
C ARG A 268 58.45 5.16 -6.17
N GLN A 269 58.96 4.04 -6.70
CA GLN A 269 59.82 3.95 -7.91
C GLN A 269 60.33 2.52 -8.21
N SER A 270 60.58 2.23 -9.50
CA SER A 270 61.68 1.42 -10.11
C SER A 270 62.00 -0.01 -9.62
N SER A 271 62.38 -1.01 -10.45
CA SER A 271 62.41 -1.23 -11.92
C SER A 271 62.72 -2.75 -12.16
N SER A 272 63.13 -3.35 -13.29
CA SER A 272 63.54 -2.99 -14.67
C SER A 272 63.66 -4.28 -15.53
N SER A 273 63.56 -4.18 -16.87
CA SER A 273 63.89 -5.22 -17.88
C SER A 273 63.02 -6.50 -17.91
N GLU A 274 62.77 -7.18 -19.05
CA GLU A 274 63.14 -6.96 -20.47
C GLU A 274 62.15 -7.67 -21.46
N SER A 275 62.16 -7.26 -22.75
CA SER A 275 61.83 -7.97 -24.03
C SER A 275 60.82 -9.16 -24.15
N GLU A 276 60.12 -9.45 -25.28
CA GLU A 276 59.83 -8.75 -26.56
C GLU A 276 58.72 -9.47 -27.40
N THR A 277 57.88 -8.71 -28.13
CA THR A 277 57.25 -9.04 -29.45
C THR A 277 56.23 -10.20 -29.70
N ALA A 278 55.50 -10.05 -30.83
CA ALA A 278 54.68 -11.01 -31.61
C ALA A 278 53.35 -11.53 -30.98
N VAL A 279 52.12 -11.25 -31.47
CA VAL A 279 51.46 -11.28 -32.81
C VAL A 279 50.87 -12.65 -33.20
N GLY A 280 49.55 -12.74 -33.42
CA GLY A 280 48.90 -13.94 -34.00
C GLY A 280 47.35 -13.96 -34.04
N SER A 281 46.80 -14.04 -35.25
CA SER A 281 45.42 -14.46 -35.67
C SER A 281 44.82 -15.66 -34.91
N SER A 282 43.51 -15.77 -34.63
CA SER A 282 42.28 -15.75 -35.48
C SER A 282 41.90 -17.13 -36.10
N SER A 283 40.61 -17.31 -36.46
CA SER A 283 39.87 -18.55 -36.86
C SER A 283 39.70 -19.63 -35.77
N ASP A 284 38.56 -20.31 -35.55
CA ASP A 284 37.36 -20.75 -36.32
C ASP A 284 37.45 -22.20 -36.89
N GLY A 285 36.30 -22.92 -36.89
CA GLY A 285 36.16 -24.36 -37.16
C GLY A 285 36.12 -25.20 -35.86
N ARG A 286 35.07 -25.93 -35.44
CA ARG A 286 34.04 -26.84 -36.04
C ARG A 286 34.38 -28.33 -35.90
N GLU A 287 33.33 -29.17 -36.02
CA GLU A 287 33.30 -30.65 -35.96
C GLU A 287 33.58 -31.24 -34.55
N LEU A 288 32.59 -31.80 -33.83
CA LEU A 288 31.93 -33.10 -34.02
C LEU A 288 32.83 -34.33 -33.77
N LYS A 289 32.37 -35.28 -32.93
CA LYS A 289 31.77 -36.58 -33.38
C LYS A 289 31.71 -37.66 -32.28
N LYS A 290 30.48 -38.12 -31.97
CA LYS A 290 30.06 -39.45 -31.43
C LYS A 290 31.06 -40.29 -30.60
N ARG A 291 30.59 -40.75 -29.42
CA ARG A 291 30.29 -42.18 -29.22
C ARG A 291 29.22 -42.43 -28.13
N ARG A 292 28.73 -43.68 -28.06
CA ARG A 292 27.43 -44.10 -27.48
C ARG A 292 27.49 -45.55 -27.01
N THR A 293 27.17 -45.81 -25.74
CA THR A 293 26.83 -47.11 -25.10
C THR A 293 26.24 -46.79 -23.71
N THR A 294 24.99 -47.10 -23.36
CA THR A 294 24.46 -48.39 -22.83
C THR A 294 25.19 -48.87 -21.57
N SER A 295 24.55 -49.21 -20.43
CA SER A 295 23.11 -49.35 -20.08
C SER A 295 22.93 -49.12 -18.53
N THR A 296 21.91 -49.51 -17.74
CA THR A 296 20.84 -50.52 -17.88
C THR A 296 19.62 -50.27 -16.95
N LEU A 297 18.42 -50.47 -17.51
CA LEU A 297 17.12 -50.95 -16.95
C LEU A 297 16.84 -51.01 -15.42
N HIS A 298 15.66 -50.45 -15.08
CA HIS A 298 14.54 -51.06 -14.30
C HIS A 298 14.67 -51.34 -12.78
N ALA A 299 13.58 -51.40 -11.99
CA ALA A 299 12.18 -50.97 -12.18
C ALA A 299 11.47 -50.83 -10.83
N SER A 300 10.44 -49.99 -10.73
CA SER A 300 9.30 -50.15 -9.80
C SER A 300 8.14 -49.24 -10.22
N CYS A 301 7.07 -49.85 -10.71
CA CYS A 301 5.75 -49.27 -10.87
C CYS A 301 4.75 -50.29 -10.32
N ASP A 302 3.87 -49.84 -9.43
CA ASP A 302 2.42 -50.12 -9.46
C ASP A 302 1.92 -51.57 -9.25
N HIS A 303 0.74 -51.81 -8.66
CA HIS A 303 -0.29 -50.88 -8.17
C HIS A 303 -1.13 -51.54 -7.05
N SER A 304 -1.85 -50.69 -6.30
CA SER A 304 -3.19 -50.89 -5.69
C SER A 304 -3.61 -52.26 -5.12
N GLY A 305 -3.97 -52.23 -3.83
CA GLY A 305 -4.87 -53.17 -3.14
C GLY A 305 -5.64 -52.43 -2.06
#